data_AF-A0A168NP90-F1
#
_entry.id   AF-A0A168NP90-F1
#
_cell.length_a   1.000
_cell.length_b   1.000
_cell.length_c   1.000
_cell.angle_alpha   90.00
_cell.angle_beta   90.00
_cell.angle_gamma   90.00
#
_symmetry.space_group_name_H-M   'P 1'
#
loop_
_entity.id
_entity.type
_entity.pdbx_description
1 polymer ?
#
loop_
_entity_poly.entity_id
_entity_poly.type
_entity_poly.pdbx_seq_one_letter_code
_entity_poly.pdbx_strand_id
1 'polypeptide(L)'
;MVDVTKAVQYLNEIKDSCVAAFQWATKEGPLAEENLRGCRFNILDVTLHADAIHRGGGQIIPTCRRVVYASVLTASPGIQEPMYLVEVQCPESAIGGIYSVLNRRRGIVFSEEQRPGTPMMNIKAYLPVNESFGFNSDLRAATSGQAFPQAVFDHWQAMSGNPLEAGNKVYDIIRTVRKRKGLVEDIPGLDRYYDKL
;
A
#
# COMPACT_ATOMS: atom_id res chain seq x y z
N MET A 1 -1.05 10.87 -13.99
CA MET A 1 -2.32 11.36 -14.58
C MET A 1 -2.10 11.55 -16.07
N VAL A 2 -3.02 11.09 -16.90
CA VAL A 2 -2.90 11.12 -18.37
C VAL A 2 -4.12 11.87 -18.91
N ASP A 3 -3.88 12.87 -19.74
CA ASP A 3 -4.94 13.57 -20.46
C ASP A 3 -5.37 12.73 -21.67
N VAL A 4 -6.66 12.39 -21.74
CA VAL A 4 -7.30 11.74 -22.89
C VAL A 4 -8.51 12.53 -23.39
N THR A 5 -8.63 13.79 -22.98
CA THR A 5 -9.73 14.67 -23.34
C THR A 5 -9.68 15.04 -24.83
N LYS A 6 -10.81 15.52 -25.37
CA LYS A 6 -10.91 15.96 -26.77
C LYS A 6 -11.62 17.30 -26.84
N ALA A 7 -11.01 18.27 -27.51
CA ALA A 7 -11.59 19.59 -27.79
C ALA A 7 -12.01 20.40 -26.53
N VAL A 8 -11.32 20.23 -25.41
CA VAL A 8 -11.56 21.03 -24.20
C VAL A 8 -10.85 22.38 -24.31
N GLN A 9 -11.63 23.46 -24.33
CA GLN A 9 -11.09 24.82 -24.28
C GLN A 9 -10.49 25.11 -22.91
N TYR A 10 -9.43 25.92 -22.86
CA TYR A 10 -8.79 26.40 -21.62
C TYR A 10 -8.14 25.31 -20.73
N LEU A 11 -7.98 24.08 -21.22
CA LEU A 11 -7.39 22.98 -20.44
C LEU A 11 -5.97 23.31 -19.91
N ASN A 12 -5.18 24.04 -20.70
CA ASN A 12 -3.84 24.46 -20.31
C ASN A 12 -3.84 25.42 -19.10
N GLU A 13 -4.90 26.20 -18.89
CA GLU A 13 -5.00 27.16 -17.78
C GLU A 13 -5.14 26.47 -16.42
N ILE A 14 -5.75 25.28 -16.41
CA ILE A 14 -6.02 24.53 -15.18
C ILE A 14 -4.96 23.47 -14.87
N LYS A 15 -3.98 23.27 -15.75
CA LYS A 15 -2.98 22.22 -15.67
C LYS A 15 -2.25 22.20 -14.33
N ASP A 16 -1.74 23.34 -13.89
CA ASP A 16 -0.96 23.45 -12.64
C ASP A 16 -1.83 23.14 -11.42
N SER A 17 -3.10 23.54 -11.46
CA SER A 17 -4.07 23.23 -10.41
C SER A 17 -4.36 21.72 -10.34
N CYS A 18 -4.53 21.07 -11.48
CA CYS A 18 -4.70 19.61 -11.55
C CYS A 18 -3.44 18.86 -11.07
N VAL A 19 -2.25 19.34 -11.42
CA VAL A 19 -0.98 18.75 -10.94
C VAL A 19 -0.86 18.88 -9.42
N ALA A 20 -1.13 20.06 -8.85
CA ALA A 20 -1.10 20.28 -7.41
C ALA A 20 -2.11 19.39 -6.67
N ALA A 21 -3.34 19.31 -7.18
CA ALA A 21 -4.37 18.42 -6.65
C ALA A 21 -3.95 16.95 -6.70
N PHE A 22 -3.33 16.52 -7.80
CA PHE A 22 -2.86 15.15 -7.96
C PHE A 22 -1.72 14.80 -7.00
N GLN A 23 -0.76 15.71 -6.82
CA GLN A 23 0.33 15.53 -5.84
C GLN A 23 -0.24 15.37 -4.42
N TRP A 24 -1.22 16.20 -4.04
CA TRP A 24 -1.87 16.07 -2.75
C TRP A 24 -2.65 14.77 -2.61
N ALA A 25 -3.51 14.45 -3.58
CA ALA A 25 -4.36 13.26 -3.55
C ALA A 25 -3.55 11.95 -3.55
N THR A 26 -2.40 11.93 -4.21
CA THR A 26 -1.49 10.77 -4.21
C THR A 26 -0.64 10.67 -2.95
N LYS A 27 -0.41 11.79 -2.25
CA LYS A 27 0.24 11.79 -0.93
C LYS A 27 -0.69 11.29 0.17
N GLU A 28 -1.96 11.68 0.12
CA GLU A 28 -2.98 11.34 1.10
C GLU A 28 -4.13 10.60 0.42
N GLY A 29 -4.05 9.28 0.31
CA GLY A 29 -5.09 8.45 -0.31
C GLY A 29 -6.40 8.38 0.52
N PRO A 30 -7.54 8.05 -0.11
CA PRO A 30 -8.86 8.12 0.53
C PRO A 30 -9.09 7.04 1.61
N LEU A 31 -8.35 5.93 1.57
CA LEU A 31 -8.51 4.83 2.54
C LEU A 31 -8.05 5.23 3.94
N ALA A 32 -6.84 5.75 4.08
CA ALA A 32 -6.23 6.03 5.39
C ALA A 32 -5.20 7.17 5.37
N GLU A 33 -5.24 8.06 4.37
CA GLU A 33 -4.24 9.10 4.14
C GLU A 33 -2.81 8.55 4.03
N GLU A 34 -2.67 7.42 3.33
CA GLU A 34 -1.39 6.83 2.95
C GLU A 34 -1.09 7.13 1.48
N ASN A 35 0.18 7.10 1.09
CA ASN A 35 0.56 7.38 -0.29
C ASN A 35 -0.06 6.35 -1.24
N LEU A 36 -0.63 6.81 -2.37
CA LEU A 36 -1.08 5.95 -3.45
C LEU A 36 0.11 5.36 -4.21
N ARG A 37 0.01 4.09 -4.62
CA ARG A 37 1.06 3.39 -5.38
C ARG A 37 0.43 2.54 -6.49
N GLY A 38 1.04 2.60 -7.68
CA GLY A 38 0.62 1.78 -8.82
C GLY A 38 -0.69 2.21 -9.49
N CYS A 39 -1.14 3.45 -9.26
CA CYS A 39 -2.39 3.95 -9.82
C CYS A 39 -2.15 4.83 -11.06
N ARG A 40 -2.88 4.56 -12.15
CA ARG A 40 -2.97 5.42 -13.33
C ARG A 40 -4.35 6.05 -13.39
N PHE A 41 -4.39 7.37 -13.59
CA PHE A 41 -5.62 8.14 -13.74
C PHE A 41 -5.68 8.74 -15.13
N ASN A 42 -6.81 8.58 -15.82
CA ASN A 42 -7.06 9.16 -17.14
C ASN A 42 -8.14 10.24 -16.99
N ILE A 43 -7.87 11.47 -17.43
CA ILE A 43 -8.85 12.56 -17.48
C ILE A 43 -9.69 12.37 -18.73
N LEU A 44 -10.94 11.96 -18.57
CA LEU A 44 -11.83 11.63 -19.68
C LEU A 44 -12.41 12.86 -20.37
N ASP A 45 -12.92 13.79 -19.58
CA ASP A 45 -13.50 15.05 -20.05
C ASP A 45 -13.42 16.11 -18.95
N VAL A 46 -13.50 17.39 -19.33
CA VAL A 46 -13.53 18.53 -18.41
C VAL A 46 -14.47 19.60 -18.95
N THR A 47 -15.47 19.98 -18.16
CA THR A 47 -16.33 21.12 -18.44
C THR A 47 -15.88 22.33 -17.61
N LEU A 48 -15.63 23.44 -18.29
CA LEU A 48 -15.04 24.64 -17.70
C LEU A 48 -15.95 25.85 -17.93
N HIS A 49 -16.18 26.63 -16.86
CA HIS A 49 -16.93 27.88 -16.93
C HIS A 49 -16.22 28.90 -17.83
N ALA A 50 -16.88 29.66 -18.68
CA ALA A 50 -16.24 30.54 -19.67
C ALA A 50 -15.23 31.55 -19.07
N ASP A 51 -15.58 32.18 -17.94
CA ASP A 51 -14.73 33.18 -17.30
C ASP A 51 -13.65 32.57 -16.41
N ALA A 52 -12.40 33.02 -16.60
CA ALA A 52 -11.23 32.55 -15.86
C ALA A 52 -11.31 32.78 -14.34
N ILE A 53 -12.06 33.81 -13.90
CA ILE A 53 -12.28 34.10 -12.47
C ILE A 53 -12.97 32.96 -11.73
N HIS A 54 -13.75 32.13 -12.43
CA HIS A 54 -14.46 30.98 -11.88
C HIS A 54 -13.68 29.66 -12.04
N ARG A 55 -12.46 29.70 -12.60
CA ARG A 55 -11.58 28.54 -12.83
C ARG A 55 -10.25 28.62 -12.10
N GLY A 56 -10.14 29.52 -11.11
CA GLY A 56 -8.92 29.62 -10.29
C GLY A 56 -8.64 28.34 -9.50
N GLY A 57 -7.41 28.21 -8.97
CA GLY A 57 -6.97 27.02 -8.25
C GLY A 57 -7.86 26.63 -7.06
N GLY A 58 -8.49 27.60 -6.39
CA GLY A 58 -9.46 27.33 -5.32
C GLY A 58 -10.71 26.56 -5.76
N GLN A 59 -11.07 26.59 -7.04
CA GLN A 59 -12.19 25.82 -7.60
C GLN A 59 -11.71 24.49 -8.19
N ILE A 60 -10.58 24.52 -8.91
CA ILE A 60 -10.08 23.34 -9.63
C ILE A 60 -9.43 22.32 -8.68
N ILE A 61 -8.65 22.76 -7.70
CA ILE A 61 -7.90 21.84 -6.82
C ILE A 61 -8.83 20.93 -6.02
N PRO A 62 -9.86 21.44 -5.31
CA PRO A 62 -10.79 20.58 -4.57
C PRO A 62 -11.57 19.64 -5.51
N THR A 63 -11.99 20.14 -6.68
CA THR A 63 -12.72 19.35 -7.68
C THR A 63 -11.87 18.18 -8.17
N CYS A 64 -10.64 18.44 -8.61
CA CYS A 64 -9.73 17.42 -9.08
C CYS A 64 -9.40 16.39 -7.98
N ARG A 65 -9.17 16.84 -6.74
CA ARG A 65 -8.92 15.95 -5.59
C ARG A 65 -10.11 15.03 -5.32
N ARG A 66 -11.34 15.55 -5.32
CA ARG A 66 -12.57 14.76 -5.14
C ARG A 66 -12.72 13.71 -6.23
N VAL A 67 -12.50 14.07 -7.50
CA VAL A 67 -12.58 13.13 -8.63
C VAL A 67 -11.53 12.02 -8.53
N VAL A 68 -10.30 12.34 -8.10
CA VAL A 68 -9.26 11.33 -7.86
C VAL A 68 -9.71 10.33 -6.79
N TYR A 69 -10.26 10.81 -5.67
CA TYR A 69 -10.77 9.92 -4.61
C TYR A 69 -11.96 9.08 -5.04
N ALA A 70 -12.94 9.67 -5.73
CA ALA A 70 -14.06 8.94 -6.30
C ALA A 70 -13.56 7.82 -7.24
N SER A 71 -12.60 8.15 -8.11
CA SER A 71 -12.01 7.19 -9.05
C SER A 71 -11.33 6.02 -8.32
N VAL A 72 -10.58 6.30 -7.24
CA VAL A 72 -9.94 5.25 -6.42
C VAL A 72 -10.98 4.32 -5.80
N LEU A 73 -12.06 4.88 -5.22
CA LEU A 73 -13.11 4.08 -4.57
C LEU A 73 -13.88 3.20 -5.57
N THR A 74 -14.03 3.65 -6.82
CA THR A 74 -14.66 2.85 -7.88
C THR A 74 -13.72 1.81 -8.51
N ALA A 75 -12.41 1.89 -8.25
CA ALA A 75 -11.40 1.04 -8.87
C ALA A 75 -10.99 -0.17 -8.00
N SER A 76 -11.85 -0.62 -7.09
CA SER A 76 -11.58 -1.70 -6.13
C SER A 76 -10.26 -1.48 -5.39
N PRO A 77 -10.18 -0.46 -4.52
CA PRO A 77 -8.93 -0.07 -3.89
C PRO A 77 -8.41 -1.17 -2.97
N GLY A 78 -7.10 -1.19 -2.73
CA GLY A 78 -6.43 -2.12 -1.81
C GLY A 78 -5.22 -1.46 -1.17
N ILE A 79 -4.63 -2.14 -0.19
CA ILE A 79 -3.39 -1.71 0.45
C ILE A 79 -2.24 -2.65 0.08
N GLN A 80 -1.02 -2.11 0.11
CA GLN A 80 0.19 -2.90 -0.06
C GLN A 80 0.93 -2.96 1.26
N GLU A 81 1.31 -4.16 1.68
CA GLU A 81 2.21 -4.34 2.82
C GLU A 81 3.66 -4.45 2.33
N PRO A 82 4.63 -3.89 3.07
CA PRO A 82 6.03 -4.08 2.74
C PRO A 82 6.48 -5.47 3.16
N MET A 83 7.33 -6.07 2.34
CA MET A 83 7.88 -7.41 2.53
C MET A 83 9.40 -7.33 2.72
N TYR A 84 9.90 -8.05 3.72
CA TYR A 84 11.33 -8.30 3.87
C TYR A 84 11.74 -9.55 3.10
N LEU A 85 12.89 -9.48 2.45
CA LEU A 85 13.69 -10.66 2.13
C LEU A 85 14.52 -11.00 3.36
N VAL A 86 14.22 -12.14 3.97
CA VAL A 86 14.92 -12.66 5.14
C VAL A 86 15.82 -13.79 4.70
N GLU A 87 17.09 -13.68 5.04
CA GLU A 87 18.09 -14.74 4.90
C GLU A 87 18.45 -15.25 6.29
N VAL A 88 18.28 -16.55 6.53
CA VAL A 88 18.59 -17.19 7.81
C VAL A 88 19.64 -18.26 7.61
N GLN A 89 20.76 -18.12 8.31
CA GLN A 89 21.81 -19.12 8.37
C GLN A 89 21.65 -19.97 9.62
N CYS A 90 21.63 -21.28 9.48
CA CYS A 90 21.53 -22.20 10.61
C CYS A 90 22.13 -23.58 10.31
N PRO A 91 22.46 -24.39 11.32
CA PRO A 91 22.75 -25.80 11.14
C PRO A 91 21.50 -26.59 10.71
N GLU A 92 21.70 -27.70 9.99
CA GLU A 92 20.60 -28.55 9.49
C GLU A 92 19.62 -29.02 10.59
N SER A 93 20.13 -29.25 11.81
CA SER A 93 19.32 -29.65 12.98
C SER A 93 18.29 -28.59 13.43
N ALA A 94 18.48 -27.32 13.06
CA ALA A 94 17.65 -26.20 13.51
C ALA A 94 16.62 -25.72 12.47
N ILE A 95 16.63 -26.29 11.25
CA ILE A 95 15.76 -25.88 10.14
C ILE A 95 14.28 -25.95 10.51
N GLY A 96 13.87 -27.01 11.22
CA GLY A 96 12.46 -27.20 11.63
C GLY A 96 11.94 -26.03 12.47
N GLY A 97 12.78 -25.43 13.32
CA GLY A 97 12.43 -24.26 14.11
C GLY A 97 12.19 -23.01 13.24
N ILE A 98 12.96 -22.85 12.15
CA ILE A 98 12.81 -21.74 11.22
C ILE A 98 11.48 -21.83 10.48
N TYR A 99 11.16 -23.00 9.91
CA TYR A 99 9.87 -23.23 9.24
C TYR A 99 8.69 -22.99 10.19
N SER A 100 8.79 -23.43 11.44
CA SER A 100 7.75 -23.19 12.45
C SER A 100 7.51 -21.70 12.70
N VAL A 101 8.57 -20.90 12.84
CA VAL A 101 8.46 -19.46 13.12
C VAL A 101 7.97 -18.70 11.88
N LEU A 102 8.49 -19.02 10.69
CA LEU A 102 8.07 -18.40 9.44
C LEU A 102 6.60 -18.68 9.14
N ASN A 103 6.14 -19.93 9.23
CA ASN A 103 4.74 -20.28 8.96
C ASN A 103 3.77 -19.55 9.90
N ARG A 104 4.11 -19.43 11.19
CA ARG A 104 3.29 -18.68 12.16
C ARG A 104 3.17 -17.19 11.81
N ARG A 105 4.16 -16.64 11.11
CA ARG A 105 4.28 -15.20 10.78
C ARG A 105 4.00 -14.90 9.31
N ARG A 106 3.28 -15.79 8.60
CA ARG A 106 2.97 -15.68 7.15
C ARG A 106 4.22 -15.56 6.26
N GLY A 107 5.34 -16.11 6.71
CA GLY A 107 6.57 -16.17 5.95
C GLY A 107 6.46 -17.19 4.82
N ILE A 108 7.02 -16.88 3.65
CA ILE A 108 7.02 -17.75 2.47
C ILE A 108 8.47 -18.09 2.14
N VAL A 109 8.87 -19.32 2.44
CA VAL A 109 10.19 -19.85 2.05
C VAL A 109 10.16 -20.18 0.56
N PHE A 110 11.18 -19.73 -0.17
CA PHE A 110 11.28 -19.98 -1.61
C PHE A 110 12.64 -20.49 -2.07
N SER A 111 13.66 -20.44 -1.22
CA SER A 111 15.00 -20.96 -1.52
C SER A 111 15.62 -21.52 -0.24
N GLU A 112 16.23 -22.70 -0.40
CA GLU A 112 16.97 -23.40 0.63
C GLU A 112 18.25 -23.93 -0.02
N GLU A 113 19.40 -23.46 0.46
CA GLU A 113 20.71 -23.79 -0.12
C GLU A 113 21.65 -24.28 0.99
N GLN A 114 22.21 -25.47 0.80
CA GLN A 114 23.27 -25.98 1.67
C GLN A 114 24.60 -25.34 1.30
N ARG A 115 25.35 -24.85 2.29
CA ARG A 115 26.71 -24.34 2.06
C ARG A 115 27.69 -25.50 1.89
N PRO A 116 28.27 -25.70 0.69
CA PRO A 116 29.16 -26.84 0.44
C PRO A 116 30.33 -26.86 1.43
N GLY A 117 30.61 -28.04 2.00
CA GLY A 117 31.70 -28.22 2.96
C GLY A 117 31.39 -27.82 4.40
N THR A 118 30.16 -27.38 4.72
CA THR A 118 29.72 -27.09 6.09
C THR A 118 28.33 -27.66 6.37
N PRO A 119 27.95 -27.96 7.63
CA PRO A 119 26.60 -28.37 7.99
C PRO A 119 25.60 -27.18 8.03
N MET A 120 25.96 -26.05 7.43
CA MET A 120 25.16 -24.82 7.46
C MET A 120 24.23 -24.76 6.25
N MET A 121 23.01 -24.35 6.52
CA MET A 121 21.94 -24.14 5.56
C MET A 121 21.60 -22.66 5.51
N ASN A 122 21.31 -22.16 4.32
CA ASN A 122 20.88 -20.81 4.07
C ASN A 122 19.45 -20.82 3.55
N ILE A 123 18.53 -20.25 4.31
CA ILE A 123 17.11 -20.23 3.98
C ILE A 123 16.72 -18.80 3.62
N LYS A 124 16.12 -18.62 2.45
CA LYS A 124 15.57 -17.36 1.99
C LYS A 124 14.04 -17.40 1.98
N ALA A 125 13.44 -16.39 2.61
CA ALA A 125 12.01 -16.28 2.73
C ALA A 125 11.53 -14.83 2.62
N TYR A 126 10.30 -14.66 2.15
CA TYR A 126 9.59 -13.39 2.28
C TYR A 126 8.88 -13.33 3.63
N LEU A 127 9.02 -12.23 4.37
CA LEU A 127 8.35 -12.01 5.66
C LEU A 127 7.65 -10.65 5.64
N PRO A 128 6.34 -10.57 5.93
CA PRO A 128 5.67 -9.28 6.06
C PRO A 128 6.27 -8.46 7.20
N VAL A 129 6.56 -7.18 6.96
CA VAL A 129 7.17 -6.29 7.96
C VAL A 129 6.31 -6.21 9.23
N ASN A 130 4.98 -6.18 9.09
CA ASN A 130 4.07 -6.14 10.23
C ASN A 130 4.16 -7.40 11.13
N GLU A 131 4.63 -8.52 10.57
CA GLU A 131 4.84 -9.79 11.30
C GLU A 131 6.30 -9.97 11.73
N SER A 132 7.17 -8.98 11.52
CA SER A 132 8.59 -9.06 11.90
C SER A 132 8.85 -8.71 13.37
N PHE A 133 7.91 -8.04 14.04
CA PHE A 133 8.07 -7.65 15.44
C PHE A 133 8.20 -8.89 16.35
N GLY A 134 9.32 -8.99 17.05
CA GLY A 134 9.66 -10.16 17.89
C GLY A 134 10.19 -11.37 17.11
N PHE A 135 10.38 -11.28 15.79
CA PHE A 135 10.87 -12.38 14.96
C PHE A 135 12.20 -12.95 15.46
N ASN A 136 13.18 -12.09 15.78
CA ASN A 136 14.49 -12.53 16.26
C ASN A 136 14.41 -13.31 17.58
N SER A 137 13.53 -12.93 18.49
CA SER A 137 13.36 -13.61 19.78
C SER A 137 12.73 -14.99 19.58
N ASP A 138 11.67 -15.06 18.78
CA ASP A 138 11.01 -16.33 18.45
C ASP A 138 11.94 -17.28 17.72
N LEU A 139 12.69 -16.77 16.75
CA LEU A 139 13.66 -17.54 15.98
C LEU A 139 14.76 -18.08 16.89
N ARG A 140 15.29 -17.24 17.80
CA ARG A 140 16.29 -17.66 18.78
C ARG A 140 15.75 -18.77 19.69
N ALA A 141 14.52 -18.64 20.19
CA ALA A 141 13.90 -19.65 21.03
C ALA A 141 13.68 -20.98 20.29
N ALA A 142 13.17 -20.93 19.05
CA ALA A 142 12.89 -22.11 18.24
C ALA A 142 14.14 -22.85 17.73
N THR A 143 15.29 -22.17 17.69
CA THR A 143 16.55 -22.70 17.15
C THR A 143 17.64 -22.85 18.20
N SER A 144 17.31 -22.71 19.49
CA SER A 144 18.28 -22.69 20.61
C SER A 144 19.42 -21.69 20.40
N GLY A 145 19.14 -20.59 19.69
CA GLY A 145 20.08 -19.53 19.36
C GLY A 145 21.10 -19.84 18.27
N GLN A 146 20.87 -20.89 17.48
CA GLN A 146 21.77 -21.30 16.39
C GLN A 146 21.45 -20.62 15.04
N ALA A 147 20.31 -19.94 14.92
CA ALA A 147 19.95 -19.23 13.69
C ALA A 147 20.33 -17.74 13.73
N PHE A 148 20.88 -17.26 12.62
CA PHE A 148 21.27 -15.87 12.42
C PHE A 148 20.45 -15.26 11.28
N PRO A 149 19.43 -14.44 11.58
CA PRO A 149 18.62 -13.79 10.57
C PRO A 149 19.25 -12.49 10.09
N GLN A 150 19.13 -12.22 8.79
CA GLN A 150 19.34 -10.93 8.16
C GLN A 150 18.08 -10.57 7.37
N ALA A 151 17.61 -9.33 7.47
CA ALA A 151 16.40 -8.89 6.78
C ALA A 151 16.68 -7.57 6.04
N VAL A 152 16.27 -7.51 4.78
CA VAL A 152 16.32 -6.30 3.95
C VAL A 152 14.96 -6.07 3.31
N PHE A 153 14.58 -4.81 3.11
CA PHE A 153 13.38 -4.51 2.33
C PHE A 153 13.54 -5.04 0.91
N ASP A 154 12.53 -5.74 0.42
CA ASP A 154 12.55 -6.34 -0.92
C ASP A 154 11.51 -5.69 -1.84
N HIS A 155 10.22 -5.83 -1.50
CA HIS A 155 9.14 -5.29 -2.33
C HIS A 155 7.88 -4.94 -1.53
N TRP A 156 6.92 -4.34 -2.24
CA TRP A 156 5.56 -4.12 -1.77
C TRP A 156 4.64 -5.18 -2.34
N GLN A 157 3.87 -5.85 -1.49
CA GLN A 157 2.92 -6.89 -1.87
C GLN A 157 1.49 -6.42 -1.63
N ALA A 158 0.61 -6.59 -2.61
CA ALA A 158 -0.81 -6.30 -2.44
C ALA A 158 -1.45 -7.29 -1.45
N MET A 159 -2.16 -6.78 -0.45
CA MET A 159 -2.91 -7.61 0.47
C MET A 159 -4.22 -8.08 -0.17
N SER A 160 -4.63 -9.30 0.15
CA SER A 160 -5.93 -9.83 -0.24
C SER A 160 -7.03 -9.34 0.71
N GLY A 161 -8.20 -9.05 0.15
CA GLY A 161 -9.38 -8.58 0.89
C GLY A 161 -9.88 -7.22 0.42
N ASN A 162 -11.19 -7.00 0.56
CA ASN A 162 -11.81 -5.73 0.21
C ASN A 162 -11.73 -4.76 1.40
N PRO A 163 -11.00 -3.63 1.30
CA PRO A 163 -10.90 -2.68 2.41
C PRO A 163 -12.23 -2.03 2.82
N LEU A 164 -13.27 -2.12 1.99
CA LEU A 164 -14.58 -1.52 2.23
C LEU A 164 -15.55 -2.46 2.97
N GLU A 165 -15.22 -3.76 3.07
CA GLU A 165 -16.06 -4.77 3.71
C GLU A 165 -15.48 -5.17 5.06
N ALA A 166 -16.32 -5.25 6.09
CA ALA A 166 -15.90 -5.71 7.40
C ALA A 166 -15.53 -7.21 7.40
N GLY A 167 -14.71 -7.61 8.37
CA GLY A 167 -14.37 -9.03 8.59
C GLY A 167 -13.10 -9.52 7.88
N ASN A 168 -12.30 -8.62 7.32
CA ASN A 168 -10.99 -8.95 6.78
C ASN A 168 -9.87 -8.10 7.41
N LYS A 169 -8.64 -8.63 7.38
CA LYS A 169 -7.47 -8.02 7.99
C LYS A 169 -7.15 -6.63 7.41
N VAL A 170 -7.43 -6.40 6.13
CA VAL A 170 -7.19 -5.12 5.46
C VAL A 170 -8.10 -4.03 6.05
N TYR A 171 -9.39 -4.32 6.21
CA TYR A 171 -10.36 -3.44 6.84
C TYR A 171 -9.95 -3.05 8.27
N ASP A 172 -9.55 -4.04 9.08
CA ASP A 172 -9.14 -3.80 10.48
C ASP A 172 -7.87 -2.94 10.59
N ILE A 173 -6.89 -3.17 9.70
CA ILE A 173 -5.67 -2.36 9.64
C ILE A 173 -6.02 -0.91 9.30
N ILE A 174 -6.86 -0.68 8.29
CA ILE A 174 -7.26 0.67 7.87
C ILE A 174 -7.95 1.41 9.01
N ARG A 175 -8.92 0.78 9.69
CA ARG A 175 -9.61 1.39 10.84
C ARG A 175 -8.64 1.75 11.96
N THR A 176 -7.70 0.87 12.27
CA THR A 176 -6.68 1.12 13.31
C THR A 176 -5.81 2.32 12.95
N VAL A 177 -5.37 2.43 11.69
CA VAL A 177 -4.58 3.56 11.20
C VAL A 177 -5.40 4.85 11.23
N ARG A 178 -6.66 4.82 10.78
CA ARG A 178 -7.57 5.98 10.78
C ARG A 178 -7.81 6.50 12.19
N LYS A 179 -8.13 5.60 13.13
CA LYS A 179 -8.29 5.92 14.55
C LYS A 179 -7.03 6.57 15.13
N ARG A 180 -5.85 6.01 14.86
CA ARG A 180 -4.57 6.56 15.31
C ARG A 180 -4.30 7.96 14.74
N LYS A 181 -4.72 8.23 13.50
CA LYS A 181 -4.61 9.55 12.85
C LYS A 181 -5.71 10.54 13.27
N GLY A 182 -6.67 10.14 14.11
CA GLY A 182 -7.81 10.98 14.49
C GLY A 182 -8.84 11.19 13.38
N LEU A 183 -8.83 10.32 12.36
CA LEU A 183 -9.82 10.32 11.28
C LEU A 183 -11.09 9.59 11.72
N VAL A 184 -12.21 9.87 11.06
CA VAL A 184 -13.44 9.06 11.17
C VAL A 184 -13.08 7.61 10.85
N GLU A 185 -13.40 6.66 11.75
CA GLU A 185 -12.94 5.28 11.64
C GLU A 185 -13.38 4.62 10.32
N ASP A 186 -14.61 4.89 9.88
CA ASP A 186 -15.12 4.37 8.61
C ASP A 186 -14.52 5.12 7.42
N ILE A 187 -14.28 4.36 6.35
CA ILE A 187 -13.80 4.90 5.08
C ILE A 187 -14.93 5.74 4.46
N PRO A 188 -14.66 6.96 3.97
CA PRO A 188 -15.72 7.78 3.40
C PRO A 188 -16.30 7.11 2.15
N GLY A 189 -17.63 7.11 2.06
CA GLY A 189 -18.35 6.54 0.92
C GLY A 189 -18.14 7.34 -0.38
N LEU A 190 -18.47 6.70 -1.50
CA LEU A 190 -18.37 7.31 -2.83
C LEU A 190 -19.25 8.56 -2.96
N ASP A 191 -20.40 8.58 -2.29
CA ASP A 191 -21.36 9.68 -2.21
C ASP A 191 -20.73 10.98 -1.70
N ARG A 192 -19.67 10.91 -0.90
CA ARG A 192 -18.94 12.09 -0.42
C ARG A 192 -18.16 12.81 -1.52
N TYR A 193 -17.77 12.08 -2.57
CA TYR A 193 -16.84 12.57 -3.60
C TYR A 193 -17.47 12.64 -4.99
N TYR A 194 -18.48 11.82 -5.24
CA TYR A 194 -19.16 11.72 -6.52
C TYR A 194 -20.39 12.62 -6.55
N ASP A 195 -20.35 13.64 -7.39
CA ASP A 195 -21.47 14.54 -7.64
C ASP A 195 -22.32 13.97 -8.80
N LYS A 196 -23.59 13.66 -8.51
CA LYS A 196 -24.55 13.24 -9.54
C LYS A 196 -25.04 14.48 -10.30
N LEU A 197 -25.07 14.37 -11.62
CA LEU A 197 -25.71 15.34 -12.52
C LEU A 197 -27.24 15.32 -12.37
#